data_AF-A0A5C7PW62-F1
#
_entry.id   AF-A0A5C7PW62-F1
#
_cell.length_a   1.000
_cell.length_b   1.000
_cell.length_c   1.000
_cell.angle_alpha   90.00
_cell.angle_beta   90.00
_cell.angle_gamma   90.00
#
_symmetry.space_group_name_H-M   'P 1'
#
loop_
_entity.id
_entity.type
_entity.pdbx_description
1 polymer ?
#
loop_
_entity_poly.entity_id
_entity_poly.type
_entity_poly.pdbx_seq_one_letter_code
_entity_poly.pdbx_strand_id
1 'polypeptide(L)'
;MVDLKFDEAFNGFIKAYSAKLEDYDARKFPASSARFAPLVGVDEGSKYMKVWVSRGPGSKSVYCFVNRENGDILKAASWKAPAKGARGSIYDADNGMSAMGPYGAVYNNGFGIGWA
;
A
#
# COMPACT_ATOMS: atom_id res chain seq x y z
N MET A 1 -0.44 22.63 9.83
CA MET A 1 0.21 21.92 10.94
C MET A 1 0.47 20.51 10.44
N VAL A 2 1.74 20.13 10.32
CA VAL A 2 2.15 18.77 9.94
C VAL A 2 1.88 17.87 11.13
N ASP A 3 1.11 16.80 10.97
CA ASP A 3 0.88 15.82 12.03
C ASP A 3 2.07 14.86 12.05
N LEU A 4 3.07 15.18 12.88
CA LEU A 4 4.30 14.39 12.99
C LEU A 4 4.02 12.91 13.26
N LYS A 5 2.96 12.60 14.03
CA LYS A 5 2.61 11.21 14.35
C LYS A 5 2.13 10.45 13.12
N PHE A 6 1.31 11.10 12.29
CA PHE A 6 0.86 10.51 11.04
C PHE A 6 2.04 10.29 10.10
N ASP A 7 2.90 11.28 9.91
CA ASP A 7 4.01 11.21 8.97
C ASP A 7 5.00 10.10 9.34
N GLU A 8 5.33 9.96 10.63
CA GLU A 8 6.19 8.86 11.11
C GLU A 8 5.57 7.49 10.83
N ALA A 9 4.30 7.29 11.18
CA ALA A 9 3.60 6.04 10.93
C ALA A 9 3.44 5.74 9.43
N PHE A 10 3.12 6.75 8.63
CA PHE A 10 2.94 6.61 7.20
C PHE A 10 4.27 6.30 6.50
N ASN A 11 5.37 6.96 6.88
CA ASN A 11 6.69 6.64 6.36
C ASN A 11 7.14 5.23 6.75
N GLY A 12 6.83 4.79 7.98
CA GLY A 12 7.03 3.42 8.42
C GLY A 12 6.26 2.41 7.58
N PHE A 13 4.98 2.68 7.33
CA PHE A 13 4.11 1.88 6.45
C PHE A 13 4.69 1.77 5.03
N ILE A 14 5.08 2.89 4.40
CA ILE A 14 5.63 2.88 3.04
C ILE A 14 6.94 2.09 2.99
N LYS A 15 7.85 2.30 3.94
CA LYS A 15 9.11 1.56 4.01
C LYS A 15 8.89 0.04 4.13
N ALA A 16 8.02 -0.37 5.05
CA ALA A 16 7.70 -1.78 5.26
C ALA A 16 7.05 -2.40 4.01
N TYR A 17 6.12 -1.67 3.37
CA TYR A 17 5.42 -2.17 2.20
C TYR A 17 6.32 -2.29 0.97
N SER A 18 7.19 -1.31 0.72
CA SER A 18 8.18 -1.37 -0.36
C SER A 18 9.09 -2.58 -0.23
N ALA A 19 9.65 -2.81 0.97
CA ALA A 19 10.51 -3.97 1.21
C ALA A 19 9.78 -5.31 0.97
N LYS A 20 8.51 -5.39 1.36
CA LYS A 20 7.68 -6.58 1.17
C LYS A 20 7.40 -6.86 -0.31
N LEU A 21 7.18 -5.81 -1.11
CA LEU A 21 6.97 -5.94 -2.55
C LEU A 21 8.26 -6.33 -3.27
N GLU A 22 9.40 -5.74 -2.88
CA GLU A 22 10.70 -6.09 -3.44
C GLU A 22 11.02 -7.57 -3.23
N ASP A 23 10.83 -8.09 -2.00
CA ASP A 23 11.05 -9.51 -1.69
C ASP A 23 10.10 -10.42 -2.48
N TYR A 24 8.80 -10.09 -2.52
CA TYR A 24 7.83 -10.89 -3.28
C TYR A 24 8.14 -10.91 -4.78
N ASP A 25 8.45 -9.76 -5.38
CA ASP A 25 8.73 -9.65 -6.81
C ASP A 25 10.08 -10.30 -7.18
N ALA A 26 11.08 -10.23 -6.30
CA ALA A 26 12.35 -10.94 -6.49
C ALA A 26 12.16 -12.46 -6.51
N ARG A 27 11.33 -12.99 -5.60
CA ARG A 27 11.03 -14.44 -5.54
C ARG A 27 10.13 -14.91 -6.68
N LYS A 28 9.08 -14.15 -7.00
CA LYS A 28 8.03 -14.57 -7.95
C LYS A 28 8.35 -14.22 -9.39
N PHE A 29 9.03 -13.10 -9.63
CA PHE A 29 9.25 -12.53 -10.95
C PHE A 29 10.70 -12.03 -11.16
N PRO A 30 11.73 -12.86 -10.92
CA PRO A 30 13.14 -12.44 -10.86
C PRO A 30 13.64 -11.75 -12.14
N ALA A 31 13.24 -12.23 -13.32
CA ALA A 31 13.67 -11.66 -14.59
C ALA A 31 13.09 -10.26 -14.84
N SER A 32 11.81 -10.04 -14.50
CA SER A 32 11.19 -8.72 -14.66
C SER A 32 11.59 -7.76 -13.55
N SER A 33 11.73 -8.22 -12.30
CA SER A 33 12.10 -7.35 -11.17
C SER A 33 13.55 -6.84 -11.27
N ALA A 34 14.45 -7.61 -11.87
CA ALA A 34 15.81 -7.15 -12.19
C ALA A 34 15.83 -5.99 -13.21
N ARG A 35 14.82 -5.92 -14.10
CA ARG A 35 14.71 -4.87 -15.12
C ARG A 35 13.81 -3.71 -14.67
N PHE A 36 12.79 -4.02 -13.89
CA PHE A 36 11.73 -3.12 -13.45
C PHE A 36 11.37 -3.45 -12.00
N ALA A 37 12.21 -3.00 -11.06
CA ALA A 37 11.92 -3.11 -9.63
C ALA A 37 10.58 -2.42 -9.31
N PRO A 38 9.79 -2.93 -8.35
CA PRO A 38 8.54 -2.30 -7.96
C PRO A 38 8.82 -0.90 -7.42
N LEU A 39 8.17 0.10 -8.01
CA LEU A 39 8.19 1.47 -7.52
C LEU A 39 6.90 1.73 -6.75
N VAL A 40 7.02 2.00 -5.45
CA VAL A 40 5.93 2.51 -4.62
C VAL A 40 5.96 4.04 -4.66
N GLY A 41 4.87 4.65 -5.09
CA GLY A 41 4.71 6.10 -5.09
C GLY A 41 3.45 6.53 -4.34
N VAL A 42 3.44 7.81 -3.96
CA VAL A 42 2.37 8.41 -3.16
C VAL A 42 1.92 9.70 -3.84
N ASP A 43 0.62 9.84 -4.05
CA ASP A 43 0.02 11.13 -4.37
C ASP A 43 -0.70 11.65 -3.12
N GLU A 44 -0.32 12.85 -2.68
CA GLU A 44 -0.92 13.50 -1.53
C GLU A 44 -2.27 14.12 -1.88
N GLY A 45 -3.28 13.84 -1.06
CA GLY A 45 -4.59 14.47 -1.11
C GLY A 45 -4.98 15.01 0.26
N SER A 46 -6.00 15.88 0.30
CA SER A 46 -6.44 16.54 1.54
C SER A 46 -6.91 15.57 2.62
N LYS A 47 -7.63 14.51 2.23
CA LYS A 47 -8.14 13.48 3.15
C LYS A 47 -7.32 12.18 3.13
N TYR A 48 -6.75 11.84 1.98
CA TYR A 48 -6.12 10.54 1.78
C TYR A 48 -4.73 10.69 1.18
N MET A 49 -3.79 9.88 1.67
CA MET A 49 -2.55 9.55 0.95
C MET A 49 -2.85 8.40 0.00
N LYS A 50 -2.72 8.61 -1.31
CA LYS A 50 -2.97 7.58 -2.31
C LYS A 50 -1.68 6.85 -2.62
N VAL A 51 -1.63 5.55 -2.34
CA VAL A 51 -0.45 4.73 -2.59
C VAL A 51 -0.65 3.94 -3.87
N TRP A 52 0.27 4.13 -4.81
CA TRP A 52 0.27 3.43 -6.09
C TRP A 52 1.57 2.65 -6.29
N VAL A 53 1.49 1.59 -7.08
CA VAL A 53 2.64 0.75 -7.43
C VAL A 53 2.78 0.68 -8.94
N SER A 54 4.02 0.72 -9.41
CA SER A 54 4.40 0.51 -10.81
C SER A 54 5.44 -0.60 -10.90
N ARG A 55 5.29 -1.50 -11.88
CA ARG A 55 6.24 -2.60 -12.16
C ARG A 55 6.73 -2.56 -13.61
N GLY A 56 6.86 -1.37 -14.16
CA GLY A 56 7.28 -1.18 -15.54
C GLY A 56 6.77 0.13 -16.14
N PRO A 57 7.32 0.51 -17.30
CA PRO A 57 6.98 1.77 -17.94
C PRO A 57 5.49 1.82 -18.31
N GLY A 58 4.85 2.95 -17.99
CA GLY A 58 3.50 3.27 -18.45
C GLY A 58 2.34 2.63 -17.68
N SER A 59 2.58 1.81 -16.65
CA SER A 59 1.50 1.23 -15.83
C SER A 59 1.64 1.58 -14.35
N LYS A 60 0.55 2.06 -13.75
CA LYS A 60 0.41 2.30 -12.31
C LYS A 60 -0.91 1.73 -11.83
N SER A 61 -0.91 1.14 -10.65
CA SER A 61 -2.12 0.65 -9.99
C SER A 61 -2.22 1.22 -8.59
N VAL A 62 -3.38 1.75 -8.21
CA VAL A 62 -3.62 2.21 -6.84
C VAL A 62 -3.86 1.00 -5.96
N TYR A 63 -3.08 0.89 -4.90
CA TYR A 63 -3.07 -0.27 -4.02
C TYR A 63 -3.84 -0.02 -2.74
N CYS A 64 -3.77 1.21 -2.21
CA CYS A 64 -4.59 1.64 -1.11
C CYS A 64 -4.68 3.17 -1.04
N PHE A 65 -5.58 3.63 -0.19
CA PHE A 65 -5.64 4.99 0.31
C PHE A 65 -5.46 4.92 1.83
N VAL A 66 -4.62 5.79 2.38
CA VAL A 66 -4.48 5.92 3.84
C VAL A 66 -5.17 7.19 4.28
N ASN A 67 -6.13 7.09 5.18
CA ASN A 67 -6.81 8.25 5.75
C ASN A 67 -5.88 9.00 6.70
N ARG A 68 -5.71 10.30 6.45
CA ARG A 68 -4.79 11.16 7.22
C ARG A 68 -5.27 11.42 8.64
N GLU A 69 -6.57 11.39 8.87
CA GLU A 69 -7.17 11.72 10.17
C GLU A 69 -7.02 10.58 11.18
N ASN A 70 -7.19 9.33 10.74
CA ASN A 70 -7.28 8.17 11.62
C ASN A 70 -6.31 7.03 11.27
N GLY A 71 -5.54 7.15 10.19
CA GLY A 71 -4.58 6.14 9.75
C GLY A 71 -5.20 4.90 9.07
N ASP A 72 -6.51 4.90 8.80
CA ASP A 72 -7.17 3.75 8.18
C ASP A 72 -6.61 3.46 6.78
N ILE A 73 -6.31 2.19 6.55
CA ILE A 73 -5.94 1.67 5.24
C ILE A 73 -7.23 1.24 4.53
N LEU A 74 -7.53 1.89 3.42
CA LEU A 74 -8.71 1.65 2.59
C LEU A 74 -8.28 1.06 1.25
N LYS A 75 -8.99 0.02 0.77
CA LYS A 75 -8.74 -0.54 -0.56
C LYS A 75 -9.15 0.46 -1.64
N ALA A 76 -8.43 0.50 -2.77
CA ALA A 76 -8.86 1.28 -3.92
C ALA A 76 -10.14 0.70 -4.56
N ALA A 77 -11.16 1.56 -4.77
CA ALA A 77 -12.31 1.24 -5.64
C ALA A 77 -12.09 1.77 -7.06
N SER A 78 -11.34 2.86 -7.18
CA SER A 78 -10.93 3.45 -8.45
C SER A 78 -9.59 4.17 -8.27
N TRP A 79 -9.07 4.75 -9.35
CA TRP A 79 -7.90 5.62 -9.28
C TRP A 79 -8.10 6.83 -8.34
N LYS A 80 -9.34 7.31 -8.20
CA LYS A 80 -9.65 8.57 -7.50
C LYS A 80 -10.25 8.37 -6.11
N ALA A 81 -10.72 7.16 -5.77
CA ALA A 81 -11.49 6.96 -4.55
C ALA A 81 -11.29 5.57 -3.91
N PRO A 82 -11.30 5.51 -2.56
CA PRO A 82 -11.31 4.25 -1.83
C PRO A 82 -12.68 3.55 -1.85
N ALA A 83 -12.65 2.24 -1.63
CA ALA A 83 -13.80 1.44 -1.24
C ALA A 83 -14.17 1.69 0.22
N LYS A 84 -15.39 1.30 0.59
CA LYS A 84 -15.87 1.40 1.98
C LYS A 84 -15.17 0.39 2.90
N GLY A 85 -15.07 0.77 4.17
CA GLY A 85 -14.49 0.00 5.27
C GLY A 85 -12.97 0.04 5.33
N ALA A 86 -12.41 0.04 6.54
CA ALA A 86 -10.98 -0.15 6.76
C ALA A 86 -10.57 -1.60 6.50
N ARG A 87 -9.32 -1.81 6.07
CA ARG A 87 -8.65 -3.12 5.95
C ARG A 87 -7.66 -3.37 7.11
N GLY A 88 -7.31 -2.30 7.81
CA GLY A 88 -6.40 -2.21 8.94
C GLY A 88 -5.99 -0.74 9.13
N SER A 89 -4.96 -0.50 9.92
CA SER A 89 -4.44 0.83 10.21
C SER A 89 -2.92 0.86 10.11
N ILE A 90 -2.36 1.99 9.69
CA ILE A 90 -0.90 2.21 9.78
C ILE A 90 -0.40 2.26 11.24
N TYR A 91 -1.32 2.39 12.20
CA TYR A 91 -1.02 2.38 13.63
C TYR A 91 -1.11 0.98 14.26
N ASP A 92 -1.41 -0.05 13.47
CA ASP A 92 -1.39 -1.43 13.96
C ASP A 92 0.05 -1.86 14.30
N ALA A 93 0.20 -2.87 15.16
CA ALA A 93 1.51 -3.33 15.65
C ALA A 93 2.47 -3.79 14.54
N ASP A 94 1.93 -4.20 13.39
CA ASP A 94 2.67 -4.58 12.18
C ASP A 94 2.74 -3.46 11.14
N ASN A 95 2.44 -2.21 11.55
CA ASN A 95 2.28 -1.05 10.69
C ASN A 95 1.28 -1.28 9.55
N GLY A 96 0.22 -2.07 9.76
CA GLY A 96 -0.83 -2.31 8.77
C GLY A 96 -0.46 -3.31 7.66
N MET A 97 0.63 -4.06 7.82
CA MET A 97 1.10 -5.03 6.81
C MET A 97 0.17 -6.23 6.63
N SER A 98 -0.62 -6.57 7.65
CA SER A 98 -1.70 -7.56 7.62
C SER A 98 -2.86 -7.14 6.71
N ALA A 99 -3.06 -5.83 6.54
CA ALA A 99 -4.06 -5.27 5.63
C ALA A 99 -3.60 -5.28 4.16
N MET A 100 -2.33 -5.59 3.89
CA MET A 100 -1.71 -5.47 2.57
C MET A 100 -1.25 -6.82 2.01
N GLY A 101 -1.59 -7.06 0.75
CA GLY A 101 -1.09 -8.18 -0.07
C GLY A 101 -0.22 -7.69 -1.24
N PRO A 102 0.33 -8.59 -2.07
CA PRO A 102 1.20 -8.23 -3.20
C PRO A 102 0.48 -7.40 -4.29
N TYR A 103 -0.86 -7.44 -4.25
CA TYR A 103 -1.76 -6.76 -5.19
C TYR A 103 -2.55 -5.61 -4.52
N GLY A 104 -2.03 -5.06 -3.42
CA GLY A 104 -2.64 -3.97 -2.67
C GLY A 104 -3.46 -4.43 -1.47
N ALA A 105 -4.28 -3.53 -0.92
CA ALA A 105 -5.03 -3.82 0.30
C ALA A 105 -6.02 -4.98 0.11
N VAL A 106 -6.14 -5.83 1.12
CA VAL A 106 -6.98 -7.03 1.10
C VAL A 106 -8.48 -6.69 1.06
N TYR A 107 -9.30 -7.70 0.77
CA TYR A 107 -10.75 -7.57 0.88
C TYR A 107 -11.22 -7.94 2.29
N ASN A 108 -12.32 -7.35 2.76
CA ASN A 108 -12.86 -7.59 4.11
C ASN A 108 -13.43 -9.01 4.31
N ASN A 109 -13.74 -9.72 3.24
CA ASN A 109 -14.41 -11.02 3.25
C ASN A 109 -13.45 -12.22 3.33
N GLY A 110 -12.27 -12.04 3.93
CA GLY A 110 -11.39 -13.17 4.28
C GLY A 110 -10.64 -13.84 3.13
N PHE A 111 -10.91 -13.48 1.86
CA PHE A 111 -10.02 -13.80 0.73
C PHE A 111 -8.80 -12.86 0.74
N GLY A 112 -8.05 -12.89 1.85
CA GLY A 112 -6.66 -12.50 1.84
C GLY A 112 -5.93 -13.60 1.09
N ILE A 113 -5.49 -13.32 -0.13
CA ILE A 113 -4.47 -14.16 -0.77
C ILE A 113 -3.27 -13.99 0.15
N GLY A 114 -3.13 -14.93 1.10
CA GLY A 114 -1.95 -15.02 1.93
C GLY A 114 -0.74 -15.08 1.01
N TRP A 115 0.36 -14.50 1.47
CA TRP A 115 1.64 -14.56 0.79
C TRP A 115 2.03 -16.03 0.62
N ALA A 116 1.73 -16.60 -0.54
CA ALA A 116 2.16 -17.92 -0.98
C ALA A 116 3.38 -17.78 -1.88
#